data_AF-A0A7Y3N6A3-F1
#
_entry.id   AF-A0A7Y3N6A3-F1
#
_cell.length_a   1.000
_cell.length_b   1.000
_cell.length_c   1.000
_cell.angle_alpha   90.00
_cell.angle_beta   90.00
_cell.angle_gamma   90.00
#
_symmetry.space_group_name_H-M   'P 1'
#
loop_
_entity.id
_entity.type
_entity.pdbx_description
1 polymer ?
#
loop_
_entity_poly.entity_id
_entity_poly.type
_entity_poly.pdbx_seq_one_letter_code
_entity_poly.pdbx_strand_id
1 'polypeptide(L)'
;MRCSRFFVATLLSLSFATLEGIELSDALAKSAKVQVKTLQNPITIVSSEARSEPLIKVIVLKDEMPFLSKEAPADSIENIDRFLRGCSEELLDTAQDPSSIKILLAGNFSMSEIERLVANAFSDVSYVTGQPAQSPVSLLQQGEDTNAYVTIQFIPEETCLETNFDLKQFWITKCIETIIKEKLPTSSQYYASLSHSFQDRKFDFACSITATCPQQYALETVEELLAQEEELKKPISESEFLSSKTKIIAELERIRKDVENSDSSTILSLRKDLLQAGSPDLSLRKFLLSSLALLKEIKLDKVNSMASNLLQDNRRSVMVHVPIFSTLAHDNLIAVIENPGYRVDKSKSNLTKPTLESIEVIQSDPFLKNLTLKDSDRHTIASIIETVAYTNPLLLLPKQGEMKRKGDKIYPVHPLRFLGVVFTDHELIKALKKIKENSFKWDGFLTGKLSGRDGIAQRLDEEYTANNFFEYVPGFCRHLGLNAEQEEHVRKYCNKKDWGGLILYLMSIK
;
A
#
# COMPACT_ATOMS: atom_id res chain seq x y z
N MET A 1 29.70 49.52 58.82
CA MET A 1 29.55 48.18 59.46
C MET A 1 29.06 47.18 58.41
N ARG A 2 29.26 45.90 58.69
CA ARG A 2 28.95 44.67 57.92
C ARG A 2 27.77 44.68 56.92
N CYS A 3 28.04 44.12 55.73
CA CYS A 3 27.31 43.01 55.04
C CYS A 3 25.86 43.23 54.53
N SER A 4 25.39 42.62 53.42
CA SER A 4 25.99 41.60 52.53
C SER A 4 25.21 41.32 51.22
N ARG A 5 25.94 41.13 50.10
CA ARG A 5 25.73 40.14 48.99
C ARG A 5 24.49 40.31 48.06
N PHE A 6 24.48 39.95 46.75
CA PHE A 6 25.43 39.34 45.78
C PHE A 6 25.01 39.76 44.33
N PHE A 7 25.91 40.07 43.37
CA PHE A 7 26.34 39.23 42.20
C PHE A 7 25.22 38.81 41.21
N VAL A 8 25.31 38.87 39.86
CA VAL A 8 26.42 39.04 38.87
C VAL A 8 26.00 40.01 37.70
N ALA A 9 26.75 40.08 36.59
CA ALA A 9 26.63 40.97 35.41
C ALA A 9 26.16 40.30 34.10
N THR A 10 25.85 41.11 33.06
CA THR A 10 25.98 40.76 31.63
C THR A 10 26.44 41.98 30.78
N LEU A 11 27.48 41.77 29.97
CA LEU A 11 27.97 42.56 28.82
C LEU A 11 27.66 41.70 27.57
N LEU A 12 27.47 42.16 26.32
CA LEU A 12 28.16 43.18 25.52
C LEU A 12 27.30 43.53 24.27
N SER A 13 27.65 44.60 23.55
CA SER A 13 26.91 45.12 22.38
C SER A 13 27.68 45.02 21.05
N LEU A 14 26.92 44.95 19.94
CA LEU A 14 27.24 45.15 18.51
C LEU A 14 28.68 45.49 18.06
N SER A 15 29.13 44.87 16.95
CA SER A 15 29.67 45.61 15.79
C SER A 15 29.84 44.75 14.52
N PHE A 16 29.91 45.45 13.38
CA PHE A 16 30.20 45.01 12.00
C PHE A 16 31.50 44.19 11.86
N ALA A 17 31.57 43.32 10.82
CA ALA A 17 32.70 43.31 9.89
C ALA A 17 32.40 42.50 8.60
N THR A 18 32.88 43.03 7.47
CA THR A 18 33.03 42.38 6.17
C THR A 18 34.07 41.25 6.20
N LEU A 19 33.85 40.20 5.41
CA LEU A 19 34.93 39.32 4.92
C LEU A 19 34.65 38.95 3.46
N GLU A 20 35.25 39.72 2.56
CA GLU A 20 35.48 39.30 1.18
C GLU A 20 36.56 38.21 1.12
N GLY A 21 36.63 37.49 0.00
CA GLY A 21 37.90 36.98 -0.51
C GLY A 21 38.54 35.81 0.25
N ILE A 22 38.02 34.61 0.07
CA ILE A 22 38.88 33.46 -0.20
C ILE A 22 38.48 32.85 -1.55
N GLU A 23 39.40 32.91 -2.49
CA GLU A 23 39.34 32.21 -3.77
C GLU A 23 39.32 30.70 -3.53
N LEU A 24 38.14 30.10 -3.63
CA LEU A 24 37.92 28.66 -3.72
C LEU A 24 37.16 28.32 -5.01
N SER A 25 37.28 29.19 -6.03
CA SER A 25 36.49 29.18 -7.27
C SER A 25 36.83 28.04 -8.22
N ASP A 26 38.09 27.59 -8.30
CA ASP A 26 38.52 26.70 -9.40
C ASP A 26 38.97 25.29 -8.98
N ALA A 27 39.23 25.06 -7.68
CA ALA A 27 39.57 23.72 -7.18
C ALA A 27 38.33 22.88 -6.80
N LEU A 28 37.24 23.52 -6.38
CA LEU A 28 36.07 22.86 -5.76
C LEU A 28 34.72 23.09 -6.48
N ALA A 29 34.71 23.82 -7.61
CA ALA A 29 33.59 23.81 -8.58
C ALA A 29 33.34 22.42 -9.20
N LYS A 30 34.23 21.45 -8.95
CA LYS A 30 34.02 20.03 -9.16
C LYS A 30 33.17 19.44 -8.02
N SER A 31 31.86 19.68 -8.06
CA SER A 31 30.83 18.74 -7.54
C SER A 31 29.92 18.32 -8.69
N ALA A 32 29.36 17.11 -8.66
CA ALA A 32 28.47 16.58 -9.71
C ALA A 32 27.43 17.62 -10.16
N LYS A 33 27.34 17.93 -11.46
CA LYS A 33 26.19 18.71 -11.93
C LYS A 33 24.96 17.82 -11.86
N VAL A 34 23.90 18.41 -11.35
CA VAL A 34 22.57 17.82 -11.24
C VAL A 34 21.65 18.69 -12.05
N GLN A 35 20.84 18.08 -12.90
CA GLN A 35 19.77 18.75 -13.63
C GLN A 35 18.44 18.14 -13.21
N VAL A 36 17.48 19.01 -12.91
CA VAL A 36 16.08 18.66 -12.65
C VAL A 36 15.26 19.34 -13.73
N LYS A 37 14.37 18.60 -14.38
CA LYS A 37 13.50 19.15 -15.43
C LYS A 37 12.18 18.39 -15.48
N THR A 38 11.10 19.15 -15.47
CA THR A 38 9.73 18.65 -15.65
C THR A 38 9.37 18.72 -17.13
N LEU A 39 8.83 17.63 -17.69
CA LEU A 39 8.39 17.59 -19.09
C LEU A 39 6.91 18.00 -19.25
N GLN A 40 6.46 18.21 -20.49
CA GLN A 40 5.09 18.66 -20.82
C GLN A 40 3.98 17.61 -20.59
N ASN A 41 4.32 16.42 -20.10
CA ASN A 41 3.42 15.46 -19.48
C ASN A 41 4.09 14.98 -18.18
N PRO A 42 3.33 14.60 -17.15
CA PRO A 42 3.69 14.82 -15.74
C PRO A 42 4.68 13.79 -15.19
N ILE A 43 5.91 13.82 -15.74
CA ILE A 43 7.04 13.01 -15.31
C ILE A 43 8.16 13.96 -14.91
N THR A 44 8.51 13.94 -13.62
CA THR A 44 9.67 14.66 -13.09
C THR A 44 10.92 13.83 -13.29
N ILE A 45 11.93 14.42 -13.93
CA ILE A 45 13.20 13.79 -14.23
C ILE A 45 14.31 14.47 -13.42
N VAL A 46 15.09 13.65 -12.70
CA VAL A 46 16.28 14.08 -11.96
C VAL A 46 17.49 13.29 -12.46
N SER A 47 18.52 14.00 -12.92
CA SER A 47 19.80 13.46 -13.38
C SER A 47 20.96 13.95 -12.52
N SER A 48 21.99 13.12 -12.34
CA SER A 48 23.19 13.41 -11.55
C SER A 48 24.44 12.79 -12.17
N GLU A 49 25.47 13.61 -12.44
CA GLU A 49 26.77 13.16 -12.94
C GLU A 49 27.53 12.33 -11.86
N ALA A 50 27.52 11.01 -11.97
CA ALA A 50 28.34 10.12 -11.14
C ALA A 50 29.84 10.23 -11.49
N ARG A 51 30.73 10.07 -10.49
CA ARG A 51 32.15 10.50 -10.63
C ARG A 51 33.17 9.44 -11.02
N SER A 52 32.89 8.16 -10.85
CA SER A 52 33.93 7.14 -11.00
C SER A 52 33.47 5.72 -11.35
N GLU A 53 32.17 5.44 -11.46
CA GLU A 53 31.68 4.11 -11.83
C GLU A 53 30.53 4.18 -12.86
N PRO A 54 30.51 3.31 -13.89
CA PRO A 54 29.49 3.30 -14.93
C PRO A 54 28.20 2.57 -14.49
N LEU A 55 27.91 2.55 -13.20
CA LEU A 55 26.70 1.92 -12.64
C LEU A 55 25.51 2.84 -12.84
N ILE A 56 24.71 2.55 -13.86
CA ILE A 56 23.43 3.22 -14.09
C ILE A 56 22.41 2.59 -13.15
N LYS A 57 21.67 3.44 -12.43
CA LYS A 57 20.49 3.05 -11.66
C LYS A 57 19.27 3.83 -12.13
N VAL A 58 18.22 3.08 -12.46
CA VAL A 58 16.88 3.59 -12.72
C VAL A 58 16.02 3.29 -11.49
N ILE A 59 15.28 4.29 -11.00
CA ILE A 59 14.28 4.13 -9.94
C ILE A 59 13.00 4.80 -10.43
N VAL A 60 11.97 4.01 -10.67
CA VAL A 60 10.60 4.50 -10.90
C VAL A 60 9.87 4.52 -9.56
N LEU A 61 9.06 5.56 -9.34
CA LEU A 61 8.28 5.79 -8.13
C LEU A 61 6.82 6.07 -8.52
N LYS A 62 5.88 5.55 -7.72
CA LYS A 62 4.43 5.76 -7.85
C LYS A 62 3.89 6.23 -6.51
N ASP A 63 3.20 7.37 -6.48
CA ASP A 63 2.87 8.05 -5.22
C ASP A 63 1.95 7.21 -4.29
N GLU A 64 0.97 6.50 -4.84
CA GLU A 64 0.00 5.70 -4.06
C GLU A 64 0.45 4.26 -3.73
N MET A 65 1.60 3.79 -4.22
CA MET A 65 2.02 2.38 -4.01
C MET A 65 3.41 2.28 -3.37
N PRO A 66 3.51 1.89 -2.07
CA PRO A 66 4.79 1.85 -1.37
C PRO A 66 5.81 0.82 -1.90
N PHE A 67 5.42 -0.11 -2.77
CA PHE A 67 6.22 -1.29 -3.14
C PHE A 67 6.83 -1.30 -4.55
N LEU A 68 6.40 -0.44 -5.48
CA LEU A 68 6.95 -0.41 -6.86
C LEU A 68 8.21 0.47 -6.94
N SER A 69 9.29 -0.01 -6.32
CA SER A 69 10.65 0.51 -6.47
C SER A 69 11.52 -0.53 -7.17
N LYS A 70 11.41 -0.63 -8.49
CA LYS A 70 12.33 -1.48 -9.27
C LYS A 70 13.67 -0.76 -9.46
N GLU A 71 14.76 -1.45 -9.13
CA GLU A 71 16.12 -1.05 -9.50
C GLU A 71 16.62 -1.97 -10.62
N ALA A 72 17.20 -1.39 -11.68
CA ALA A 72 17.94 -2.12 -12.70
C ALA A 72 19.42 -1.70 -12.68
N PRO A 73 20.37 -2.65 -12.65
CA PRO A 73 21.75 -2.37 -13.03
C PRO A 73 21.76 -2.22 -14.55
N ALA A 74 21.78 -0.98 -15.04
CA ALA A 74 21.98 -0.75 -16.46
C ALA A 74 23.48 -0.60 -16.75
N ASP A 75 23.95 -1.41 -17.69
CA ASP A 75 25.25 -1.34 -18.36
C ASP A 75 25.13 -0.65 -19.74
N SER A 76 23.91 -0.44 -20.23
CA SER A 76 23.60 0.14 -21.53
C SER A 76 22.29 0.93 -21.54
N ILE A 77 22.19 1.90 -22.44
CA ILE A 77 20.97 2.70 -22.72
C ILE A 77 19.81 1.82 -23.18
N GLU A 78 20.09 0.75 -23.93
CA GLU A 78 19.11 -0.20 -24.45
C GLU A 78 18.43 -1.00 -23.33
N ASN A 79 19.19 -1.34 -22.28
CA ASN A 79 18.64 -1.99 -21.09
C ASN A 79 17.76 -1.04 -20.26
N ILE A 80 18.03 0.27 -20.29
CA ILE A 80 17.13 1.30 -19.69
C ILE A 80 15.83 1.41 -20.48
N ASP A 81 15.89 1.53 -21.82
CA ASP A 81 14.69 1.64 -22.68
C ASP A 81 13.77 0.42 -22.46
N ARG A 82 14.36 -0.79 -22.47
CA ARG A 82 13.61 -2.04 -22.20
C ARG A 82 13.03 -2.08 -20.79
N PHE A 83 13.77 -1.62 -19.78
CA PHE A 83 13.30 -1.59 -18.40
C PHE A 83 12.15 -0.58 -18.20
N LEU A 84 12.26 0.63 -18.77
CA LEU A 84 11.22 1.66 -18.67
C LEU A 84 9.94 1.22 -19.39
N ARG A 85 10.04 0.55 -20.56
CA ARG A 85 8.88 -0.06 -21.24
C ARG A 85 8.21 -1.15 -20.39
N GLY A 86 9.00 -2.05 -19.80
CA GLY A 86 8.46 -3.07 -18.90
C GLY A 86 7.81 -2.48 -17.64
N CYS A 87 8.22 -1.29 -17.21
CA CYS A 87 7.55 -0.55 -16.14
C CYS A 87 6.26 0.15 -16.63
N SER A 88 6.24 0.73 -17.84
CA SER A 88 5.04 1.39 -18.35
C SER A 88 3.92 0.42 -18.69
N GLU A 89 4.24 -0.78 -19.19
CA GLU A 89 3.29 -1.88 -19.40
C GLU A 89 2.60 -2.31 -18.08
N GLU A 90 3.36 -2.54 -17.00
CA GLU A 90 2.79 -2.88 -15.68
C GLU A 90 2.03 -1.70 -15.02
N LEU A 91 2.40 -0.46 -15.34
CA LEU A 91 1.70 0.73 -14.85
C LEU A 91 0.37 0.94 -15.58
N LEU A 92 0.26 0.62 -16.88
CA LEU A 92 -1.00 0.62 -17.62
C LEU A 92 -2.05 -0.33 -16.98
N ASP A 93 -1.63 -1.47 -16.45
CA ASP A 93 -2.50 -2.43 -15.76
C ASP A 93 -2.91 -2.02 -14.33
N THR A 94 -2.32 -0.97 -13.77
CA THR A 94 -2.41 -0.67 -12.32
C THR A 94 -2.56 0.80 -11.92
N ALA A 95 -2.45 1.77 -12.82
CA ALA A 95 -2.49 3.20 -12.51
C ALA A 95 -3.77 3.86 -13.05
N GLN A 96 -4.32 4.81 -12.28
CA GLN A 96 -5.41 5.68 -12.78
C GLN A 96 -4.86 7.04 -13.28
N ASP A 97 -3.80 7.59 -12.68
CA ASP A 97 -3.19 8.86 -13.16
C ASP A 97 -1.67 8.75 -13.43
N PRO A 98 -1.21 8.98 -14.68
CA PRO A 98 0.20 9.18 -15.01
C PRO A 98 0.93 10.25 -14.20
N SER A 99 0.22 11.24 -13.64
CA SER A 99 0.82 12.34 -12.86
C SER A 99 1.45 11.90 -11.54
N SER A 100 1.07 10.71 -11.05
CA SER A 100 1.64 10.06 -9.87
C SER A 100 3.01 9.40 -10.10
N ILE A 101 3.56 9.45 -11.32
CA ILE A 101 4.78 8.73 -11.72
C ILE A 101 6.00 9.66 -11.69
N LYS A 102 6.97 9.36 -10.81
CA LYS A 102 8.24 10.10 -10.71
C LYS A 102 9.40 9.18 -11.13
N ILE A 103 10.31 9.66 -11.98
CA ILE A 103 11.41 8.85 -12.52
C ILE A 103 12.76 9.46 -12.15
N LEU A 104 13.51 8.74 -11.31
CA LEU A 104 14.86 9.09 -10.89
C LEU A 104 15.88 8.27 -11.69
N LEU A 105 16.78 8.95 -12.41
CA LEU A 105 17.78 8.34 -13.28
C LEU A 105 19.18 8.83 -12.87
N ALA A 106 20.05 7.92 -12.44
CA ALA A 106 21.44 8.24 -12.16
C ALA A 106 22.38 7.43 -13.05
N GLY A 107 23.34 8.14 -13.64
CA GLY A 107 24.29 7.62 -14.61
C GLY A 107 24.84 8.74 -15.48
N ASN A 108 25.72 8.40 -16.41
CA ASN A 108 26.32 9.36 -17.33
C ASN A 108 25.49 9.48 -18.62
N PHE A 109 24.51 10.38 -18.62
CA PHE A 109 23.62 10.65 -19.77
C PHE A 109 23.50 12.14 -20.06
N SER A 110 23.30 12.48 -21.33
CA SER A 110 22.72 13.77 -21.69
C SER A 110 21.24 13.81 -21.30
N MET A 111 20.74 15.01 -20.99
CA MET A 111 19.31 15.22 -20.74
C MET A 111 18.46 14.77 -21.94
N SER A 112 18.93 15.02 -23.18
CA SER A 112 18.27 14.60 -24.42
C SER A 112 18.11 13.08 -24.56
N GLU A 113 19.06 12.28 -24.07
CA GLU A 113 18.92 10.81 -24.08
C GLU A 113 17.86 10.37 -23.09
N ILE A 114 17.85 10.96 -21.89
CA ILE A 114 16.85 10.67 -20.86
C ILE A 114 15.44 11.06 -21.33
N GLU A 115 15.27 12.26 -21.90
CA GLU A 115 13.98 12.73 -22.43
C GLU A 115 13.45 11.80 -23.51
N ARG A 116 14.33 11.34 -24.41
CA ARG A 116 13.98 10.36 -25.45
C ARG A 116 13.56 9.02 -24.86
N LEU A 117 14.29 8.50 -23.87
CA LEU A 117 13.98 7.24 -23.19
C LEU A 117 12.61 7.29 -22.48
N VAL A 118 12.35 8.37 -21.74
CA VAL A 118 11.08 8.56 -21.02
C VAL A 118 9.92 8.76 -22.01
N ALA A 119 10.07 9.60 -23.04
CA ALA A 119 9.05 9.80 -24.05
C ALA A 119 8.72 8.50 -24.82
N ASN A 120 9.74 7.71 -25.16
CA ASN A 120 9.60 6.42 -25.85
C ASN A 120 8.86 5.34 -25.03
N ALA A 121 8.93 5.42 -23.70
CA ALA A 121 8.35 4.42 -22.81
C ALA A 121 6.95 4.82 -22.32
N PHE A 122 6.66 6.11 -22.16
CA PHE A 122 5.44 6.61 -21.53
C PHE A 122 4.52 7.42 -22.48
N SER A 123 4.79 7.47 -23.80
CA SER A 123 3.94 8.18 -24.77
C SER A 123 2.49 7.69 -24.81
N ASP A 124 2.27 6.41 -24.50
CA ASP A 124 1.02 5.70 -24.78
C ASP A 124 0.12 5.56 -23.54
N VAL A 125 0.51 6.15 -22.39
CA VAL A 125 -0.24 6.05 -21.13
C VAL A 125 -1.37 7.08 -21.08
N SER A 126 -2.60 6.58 -21.00
CA SER A 126 -3.83 7.38 -21.01
C SER A 126 -4.44 7.56 -19.61
N TYR A 127 -5.09 8.70 -19.37
CA TYR A 127 -5.63 9.10 -18.06
C TYR A 127 -6.97 8.42 -17.73
N VAL A 128 -7.17 8.05 -16.46
CA VAL A 128 -8.46 7.60 -15.89
C VAL A 128 -8.72 8.37 -14.60
N THR A 129 -9.78 9.19 -14.54
CA THR A 129 -10.10 9.99 -13.34
C THR A 129 -10.45 9.11 -12.14
N GLY A 130 -9.81 9.37 -11.00
CA GLY A 130 -9.78 8.49 -9.82
C GLY A 130 -11.04 8.42 -8.95
N GLN A 131 -10.99 7.52 -7.96
CA GLN A 131 -12.06 7.24 -6.98
C GLN A 131 -11.99 8.12 -5.71
N PRO A 132 -13.10 8.25 -4.95
CA PRO A 132 -13.14 9.05 -3.73
C PRO A 132 -12.40 8.41 -2.52
N ALA A 133 -12.16 9.24 -1.50
CA ALA A 133 -11.38 8.91 -0.31
C ALA A 133 -11.99 7.82 0.61
N GLN A 134 -11.12 7.18 1.39
CA GLN A 134 -11.42 6.04 2.26
C GLN A 134 -12.05 6.43 3.61
N SER A 135 -12.75 5.47 4.22
CA SER A 135 -13.43 5.58 5.52
C SER A 135 -12.47 5.74 6.72
N PRO A 136 -12.84 6.49 7.79
CA PRO A 136 -11.98 6.75 8.96
C PRO A 136 -11.90 5.60 9.98
N VAL A 137 -12.59 4.48 9.77
CA VAL A 137 -12.38 3.23 10.52
C VAL A 137 -12.43 2.09 9.51
N SER A 138 -11.53 1.13 9.61
CA SER A 138 -11.56 -0.08 8.77
C SER A 138 -11.24 -1.34 9.56
N LEU A 139 -12.03 -2.39 9.33
CA LEU A 139 -11.79 -3.71 9.91
C LEU A 139 -11.30 -4.62 8.78
N LEU A 140 -10.01 -4.92 8.76
CA LEU A 140 -9.39 -5.65 7.65
C LEU A 140 -9.16 -7.11 8.06
N GLN A 141 -10.00 -8.01 7.55
CA GLN A 141 -9.77 -9.44 7.75
C GLN A 141 -8.61 -9.91 6.87
N GLN A 142 -7.54 -10.48 7.45
CA GLN A 142 -6.39 -10.98 6.69
C GLN A 142 -5.98 -12.38 7.13
N GLY A 143 -5.85 -13.28 6.14
CA GLY A 143 -4.96 -14.44 6.18
C GLY A 143 -5.17 -15.51 7.26
N GLU A 144 -4.13 -16.34 7.38
CA GLU A 144 -3.97 -17.43 8.36
C GLU A 144 -3.21 -16.97 9.62
N ASP A 145 -2.89 -15.67 9.75
CA ASP A 145 -2.18 -15.14 10.92
C ASP A 145 -2.96 -15.44 12.20
N THR A 146 -2.24 -15.76 13.28
CA THR A 146 -2.84 -15.99 14.61
C THR A 146 -2.95 -14.72 15.45
N ASN A 147 -2.34 -13.63 14.95
CA ASN A 147 -2.31 -12.33 15.61
C ASN A 147 -3.30 -11.36 14.95
N ALA A 148 -3.86 -10.47 15.76
CA ALA A 148 -4.49 -9.26 15.29
C ALA A 148 -3.47 -8.11 15.25
N TYR A 149 -3.70 -7.15 14.35
CA TYR A 149 -2.91 -5.92 14.26
C TYR A 149 -3.85 -4.74 14.51
N VAL A 150 -3.55 -3.93 15.53
CA VAL A 150 -4.31 -2.72 15.86
C VAL A 150 -3.47 -1.52 15.45
N THR A 151 -3.94 -0.76 14.47
CA THR A 151 -3.25 0.42 13.94
C THR A 151 -4.06 1.68 14.23
N ILE A 152 -3.48 2.63 14.97
CA ILE A 152 -3.97 4.01 15.01
C ILE A 152 -3.11 4.82 14.04
N GLN A 153 -3.70 5.32 12.96
CA GLN A 153 -3.06 6.14 11.94
C GLN A 153 -3.55 7.58 12.05
N PHE A 154 -2.64 8.51 12.36
CA PHE A 154 -2.88 9.93 12.23
C PHE A 154 -2.59 10.33 10.79
N ILE A 155 -3.59 10.82 10.07
CA ILE A 155 -3.44 11.27 8.69
C ILE A 155 -3.02 12.74 8.72
N PRO A 156 -1.76 13.07 8.40
CA PRO A 156 -1.35 14.47 8.31
C PRO A 156 -2.01 15.17 7.13
N GLU A 157 -1.96 16.50 7.17
CA GLU A 157 -2.00 17.27 5.93
C GLU A 157 -0.75 16.97 5.11
N GLU A 158 -0.94 16.62 3.83
CA GLU A 158 0.17 16.35 2.92
C GLU A 158 1.07 17.59 2.79
N THR A 159 2.29 17.49 3.32
CA THR A 159 3.26 18.58 3.24
C THR A 159 4.23 18.34 2.09
N CYS A 160 4.04 19.06 0.99
CA CYS A 160 5.00 19.09 -0.12
C CYS A 160 6.23 19.91 0.28
N LEU A 161 7.44 19.35 0.15
CA LEU A 161 8.70 20.01 0.55
C LEU A 161 9.21 21.02 -0.50
N GLU A 162 8.37 21.97 -0.89
CA GLU A 162 8.68 23.00 -1.89
C GLU A 162 9.38 24.23 -1.29
N THR A 163 8.95 24.67 -0.10
CA THR A 163 9.46 25.89 0.54
C THR A 163 10.21 25.63 1.84
N ASN A 164 10.95 26.64 2.31
CA ASN A 164 11.54 26.63 3.65
C ASN A 164 10.49 26.59 4.77
N PHE A 165 9.24 26.99 4.51
CA PHE A 165 8.16 26.85 5.48
C PHE A 165 7.75 25.38 5.62
N ASP A 166 7.56 24.68 4.51
CA ASP A 166 7.17 23.26 4.50
C ASP A 166 8.28 22.39 5.09
N LEU A 167 9.54 22.67 4.74
CA LEU A 167 10.70 22.02 5.36
C LEU A 167 10.76 22.27 6.88
N LYS A 168 10.31 23.44 7.35
CA LYS A 168 10.22 23.73 8.79
C LYS A 168 9.07 22.97 9.46
N GLN A 169 7.91 22.86 8.80
CA GLN A 169 6.79 22.03 9.30
C GLN A 169 7.21 20.56 9.38
N PHE A 170 7.83 20.02 8.33
CA PHE A 170 8.38 18.67 8.30
C PHE A 170 9.34 18.39 9.48
N TRP A 171 10.23 19.32 9.82
CA TRP A 171 11.11 19.15 10.97
C TRP A 171 10.41 19.28 12.33
N ILE A 172 9.37 20.10 12.45
CA ILE A 172 8.50 20.12 13.65
C ILE A 172 7.81 18.75 13.80
N THR A 173 7.24 18.24 12.71
CA THR A 173 6.62 16.93 12.61
C THR A 173 7.57 15.80 13.00
N LYS A 174 8.81 15.78 12.47
CA LYS A 174 9.83 14.79 12.86
C LYS A 174 10.25 14.91 14.34
N CYS A 175 10.19 16.11 14.93
CA CYS A 175 10.38 16.25 16.37
C CYS A 175 9.25 15.56 17.16
N ILE A 176 8.00 15.72 16.73
CA ILE A 176 6.81 15.09 17.34
C ILE A 176 6.89 13.57 17.21
N GLU A 177 7.14 13.04 16.01
CA GLU A 177 7.35 11.61 15.75
C GLU A 177 8.38 10.98 16.70
N THR A 178 9.53 11.64 16.86
CA THR A 178 10.61 11.14 17.71
C THR A 178 10.20 11.11 19.19
N ILE A 179 9.39 12.08 19.64
CA ILE A 179 8.88 12.13 21.01
C ILE A 179 7.78 11.08 21.23
N ILE A 180 6.91 10.84 20.26
CA ILE A 180 5.91 9.76 20.29
C ILE A 180 6.61 8.40 20.45
N LYS A 181 7.62 8.10 19.61
CA LYS A 181 8.45 6.87 19.71
C LYS A 181 9.12 6.69 21.08
N GLU A 182 9.46 7.79 21.76
CA GLU A 182 10.12 7.76 23.08
C GLU A 182 9.13 7.68 24.26
N LYS A 183 7.88 8.14 24.07
CA LYS A 183 6.81 8.07 25.08
C LYS A 183 6.08 6.73 25.09
N LEU A 184 5.90 6.10 23.93
CA LEU A 184 5.14 4.87 23.81
C LEU A 184 5.94 3.66 24.34
N PRO A 185 5.36 2.83 25.22
CA PRO A 185 6.05 1.64 25.72
C PRO A 185 6.16 0.58 24.61
N THR A 186 7.38 0.15 24.34
CA THR A 186 7.72 -0.81 23.27
C THR A 186 7.08 -2.20 23.44
N SER A 187 6.61 -2.52 24.65
CA SER A 187 5.85 -3.73 24.98
C SER A 187 4.80 -3.45 26.05
N SER A 188 3.70 -4.20 26.00
CA SER A 188 2.66 -4.25 27.03
C SER A 188 2.30 -5.71 27.31
N GLN A 189 1.45 -5.96 28.30
CA GLN A 189 0.90 -7.31 28.54
C GLN A 189 -0.12 -7.75 27.47
N TYR A 190 -0.66 -6.80 26.68
CA TYR A 190 -1.70 -7.06 25.68
C TYR A 190 -1.17 -7.26 24.26
N TYR A 191 -0.03 -6.65 23.92
CA TYR A 191 0.59 -6.75 22.59
C TYR A 191 2.04 -7.25 22.66
N ALA A 192 2.41 -8.11 21.73
CA ALA A 192 3.73 -8.74 21.64
C ALA A 192 4.79 -7.76 21.09
N SER A 193 4.40 -6.84 20.23
CA SER A 193 5.26 -5.78 19.70
C SER A 193 4.46 -4.53 19.36
N LEU A 194 5.08 -3.37 19.60
CA LEU A 194 4.63 -2.09 19.07
C LEU A 194 5.52 -1.69 17.89
N SER A 195 5.06 -1.94 16.67
CA SER A 195 5.69 -1.37 15.48
C SER A 195 5.17 0.05 15.27
N HIS A 196 6.05 0.92 14.80
CA HIS A 196 5.64 2.25 14.37
C HIS A 196 5.91 2.33 12.88
N SER A 197 4.88 2.12 12.06
CA SER A 197 4.98 2.20 10.60
C SER A 197 4.98 3.65 10.12
N PHE A 198 6.04 4.36 10.50
CA PHE A 198 6.63 5.32 9.58
C PHE A 198 7.17 4.48 8.43
N GLN A 199 6.74 4.74 7.18
CA GLN A 199 7.32 4.04 6.03
C GLN A 199 8.85 4.20 6.08
N ASP A 200 9.64 3.15 5.79
CA ASP A 200 11.11 3.13 5.94
C ASP A 200 11.89 4.22 5.15
N ARG A 201 11.16 5.02 4.38
CA ARG A 201 11.58 6.27 3.74
C ARG A 201 11.95 7.31 4.81
N LYS A 202 13.21 7.78 4.80
CA LYS A 202 13.73 8.74 5.80
C LYS A 202 12.93 10.06 5.90
N PHE A 203 12.20 10.43 4.86
CA PHE A 203 11.49 11.70 4.76
C PHE A 203 9.97 11.58 4.55
N ASP A 204 9.38 10.40 4.71
CA ASP A 204 7.92 10.24 4.65
C ASP A 204 7.28 10.53 6.03
N PHE A 205 6.00 10.91 6.05
CA PHE A 205 5.22 11.10 7.27
C PHE A 205 3.89 10.37 7.21
N ALA A 206 3.89 9.15 7.73
CA ALA A 206 2.70 8.48 8.24
C ALA A 206 2.96 8.19 9.72
N CYS A 207 2.30 8.91 10.62
CA CYS A 207 2.35 8.56 12.04
C CYS A 207 1.32 7.45 12.28
N SER A 208 1.75 6.20 12.19
CA SER A 208 0.92 5.04 12.53
C SER A 208 1.55 4.24 13.67
N ILE A 209 0.73 3.95 14.68
CA ILE A 209 1.08 3.14 15.84
C ILE A 209 0.39 1.79 15.64
N THR A 210 1.17 0.74 15.34
CA THR A 210 0.66 -0.60 15.03
C THR A 210 1.10 -1.59 16.09
N ALA A 211 0.16 -2.02 16.93
CA ALA A 211 0.39 -3.08 17.90
C ALA A 211 0.03 -4.45 17.31
N THR A 212 0.96 -5.41 17.37
CA THR A 212 0.68 -6.82 17.04
C THR A 212 0.35 -7.57 18.33
N CYS A 213 -0.84 -8.16 18.40
CA CYS A 213 -1.35 -8.82 19.60
C CYS A 213 -1.95 -10.20 19.27
N PRO A 214 -1.91 -11.18 20.19
CA PRO A 214 -2.76 -12.36 20.08
C PRO A 214 -4.22 -11.94 19.94
N GLN A 215 -4.99 -12.57 19.04
CA GLN A 215 -6.36 -12.15 18.71
C GLN A 215 -7.26 -11.90 19.95
N GLN A 216 -7.12 -12.72 20.99
CA GLN A 216 -7.87 -12.62 22.25
C GLN A 216 -7.62 -11.33 23.07
N TYR A 217 -6.58 -10.55 22.73
CA TYR A 217 -6.23 -9.27 23.36
C TYR A 217 -6.39 -8.07 22.42
N ALA A 218 -7.02 -8.26 21.26
CA ALA A 218 -7.22 -7.17 20.29
C ALA A 218 -8.02 -6.00 20.89
N LEU A 219 -8.99 -6.29 21.76
CA LEU A 219 -9.83 -5.28 22.40
C LEU A 219 -9.04 -4.48 23.46
N GLU A 220 -8.36 -5.18 24.36
CA GLU A 220 -7.48 -4.58 25.37
C GLU A 220 -6.32 -3.80 24.73
N THR A 221 -5.84 -4.25 23.57
CA THR A 221 -4.83 -3.52 22.78
C THR A 221 -5.40 -2.22 22.21
N VAL A 222 -6.64 -2.20 21.72
CA VAL A 222 -7.33 -0.95 21.32
C VAL A 222 -7.50 -0.01 22.53
N GLU A 223 -7.97 -0.51 23.68
CA GLU A 223 -8.14 0.29 24.90
C GLU A 223 -6.80 0.89 25.36
N GLU A 224 -5.73 0.11 25.37
CA GLU A 224 -4.37 0.52 25.76
C GLU A 224 -3.79 1.56 24.79
N LEU A 225 -3.90 1.37 23.47
CA LEU A 225 -3.40 2.34 22.48
C LEU A 225 -4.17 3.68 22.54
N LEU A 226 -5.48 3.65 22.79
CA LEU A 226 -6.28 4.87 22.99
C LEU A 226 -5.92 5.57 24.31
N ALA A 227 -5.61 4.83 25.38
CA ALA A 227 -5.11 5.41 26.63
C ALA A 227 -3.71 6.05 26.44
N GLN A 228 -2.85 5.41 25.65
CA GLN A 228 -1.53 5.96 25.28
C GLN A 228 -1.68 7.21 24.40
N GLU A 229 -2.64 7.27 23.48
CA GLU A 229 -2.97 8.47 22.71
C GLU A 229 -3.37 9.66 23.62
N GLU A 230 -4.20 9.43 24.64
CA GLU A 230 -4.54 10.48 25.62
C GLU A 230 -3.32 10.97 26.42
N GLU A 231 -2.34 10.10 26.70
CA GLU A 231 -1.06 10.51 27.29
C GLU A 231 -0.22 11.37 26.34
N LEU A 232 -0.22 11.05 25.03
CA LEU A 232 0.44 11.85 24.00
C LEU A 232 -0.16 13.25 23.84
N LYS A 233 -1.45 13.44 24.13
CA LYS A 233 -2.12 14.76 24.09
C LYS A 233 -1.63 15.73 25.16
N LYS A 234 -0.85 15.29 26.15
CA LYS A 234 -0.23 16.18 27.14
C LYS A 234 0.87 17.04 26.49
N PRO A 235 1.02 18.31 26.90
CA PRO A 235 2.08 19.17 26.39
C PRO A 235 3.47 18.53 26.49
N ILE A 236 4.20 18.60 25.39
CA ILE A 236 5.61 18.21 25.29
C ILE A 236 6.43 19.11 26.21
N SER A 237 7.27 18.47 27.04
CA SER A 237 8.21 19.15 27.93
C SER A 237 9.45 19.64 27.17
N GLU A 238 10.14 20.63 27.74
CA GLU A 238 11.37 21.16 27.16
C GLU A 238 12.48 20.09 27.05
N SER A 239 12.58 19.18 28.02
CA SER A 239 13.53 18.06 27.99
C SER A 239 13.26 17.06 26.86
N GLU A 240 11.99 16.71 26.61
CA GLU A 240 11.60 15.80 25.52
C GLU A 240 11.91 16.44 24.15
N PHE A 241 11.55 17.72 24.00
CA PHE A 241 11.85 18.49 22.80
C PHE A 241 13.35 18.61 22.52
N LEU A 242 14.16 18.95 23.54
CA LEU A 242 15.61 19.06 23.40
C LEU A 242 16.29 17.71 23.10
N SER A 243 15.82 16.61 23.71
CA SER A 243 16.26 15.24 23.40
C SER A 243 16.03 14.92 21.92
N SER A 244 14.78 15.04 21.47
CA SER A 244 14.34 14.78 20.09
C SER A 244 15.10 15.64 19.06
N LYS A 245 15.14 16.96 19.27
CA LYS A 245 15.88 17.91 18.42
C LYS A 245 17.37 17.58 18.33
N THR A 246 17.99 17.15 19.43
CA THR A 246 19.41 16.75 19.44
C THR A 246 19.65 15.49 18.62
N LYS A 247 18.78 14.48 18.74
CA LYS A 247 18.86 13.22 17.97
C LYS A 247 18.73 13.47 16.47
N ILE A 248 17.76 14.29 16.06
CA ILE A 248 17.55 14.65 14.64
C ILE A 248 18.76 15.42 14.07
N ILE A 249 19.31 16.38 14.82
CA ILE A 249 20.50 17.13 14.39
C ILE A 249 21.72 16.19 14.26
N ALA A 250 21.92 15.27 15.21
CA ALA A 250 23.02 14.31 15.15
C ALA A 250 22.91 13.38 13.93
N GLU A 251 21.71 12.91 13.60
CA GLU A 251 21.45 12.07 12.42
C GLU A 251 21.65 12.85 11.11
N LEU A 252 21.23 14.12 11.04
CA LEU A 252 21.48 14.96 9.86
C LEU A 252 22.96 15.29 9.65
N GLU A 253 23.72 15.56 10.72
CA GLU A 253 25.17 15.76 10.61
C GLU A 253 25.89 14.45 10.26
N ARG A 254 25.37 13.28 10.67
CA ARG A 254 25.86 11.97 10.22
C ARG A 254 25.60 11.79 8.73
N ILE A 255 24.34 11.90 8.28
CA ILE A 255 23.96 11.80 6.86
C ILE A 255 24.77 12.78 6.01
N ARG A 256 25.01 14.00 6.49
CA ARG A 256 25.83 14.98 5.78
C ARG A 256 27.29 14.54 5.61
N LYS A 257 27.94 14.08 6.68
CA LYS A 257 29.30 13.52 6.60
C LYS A 257 29.35 12.29 5.70
N ASP A 258 28.33 11.45 5.79
CA ASP A 258 28.21 10.27 4.92
C ASP A 258 28.12 10.73 3.46
N VAL A 259 27.23 11.66 3.10
CA VAL A 259 27.09 12.23 1.74
C VAL A 259 28.37 12.88 1.20
N GLU A 260 29.16 13.53 2.06
CA GLU A 260 30.45 14.10 1.69
C GLU A 260 31.52 13.02 1.35
N ASN A 261 31.33 11.77 1.80
CA ASN A 261 32.25 10.64 1.61
C ASN A 261 31.65 9.41 0.88
N SER A 262 30.37 9.46 0.47
CA SER A 262 29.60 8.31 0.00
C SER A 262 29.79 7.99 -1.48
N ASP A 263 29.54 6.73 -1.81
CA ASP A 263 29.30 6.31 -3.20
C ASP A 263 28.00 6.91 -3.78
N SER A 264 27.85 6.73 -5.09
CA SER A 264 26.68 7.24 -5.83
C SER A 264 25.37 6.53 -5.45
N SER A 265 25.42 5.32 -4.89
CA SER A 265 24.23 4.54 -4.52
C SER A 265 23.58 5.05 -3.23
N THR A 266 24.39 5.43 -2.24
CA THR A 266 23.92 6.02 -0.98
C THR A 266 23.31 7.41 -1.22
N ILE A 267 23.96 8.22 -2.06
CA ILE A 267 23.42 9.51 -2.51
C ILE A 267 22.09 9.32 -3.26
N LEU A 268 21.98 8.29 -4.09
CA LEU A 268 20.75 7.97 -4.82
C LEU A 268 19.61 7.56 -3.89
N SER A 269 19.87 6.69 -2.90
CA SER A 269 18.88 6.31 -1.88
C SER A 269 18.36 7.53 -1.12
N LEU A 270 19.26 8.40 -0.64
CA LEU A 270 18.86 9.63 0.05
C LEU A 270 18.03 10.57 -0.86
N ARG A 271 18.34 10.60 -2.16
CA ARG A 271 17.61 11.44 -3.12
C ARG A 271 16.26 10.86 -3.54
N LYS A 272 16.14 9.54 -3.60
CA LYS A 272 14.87 8.81 -3.73
C LYS A 272 13.94 9.21 -2.58
N ASP A 273 14.42 9.11 -1.34
CA ASP A 273 13.63 9.47 -0.16
C ASP A 273 13.15 10.94 -0.21
N LEU A 274 14.01 11.88 -0.65
CA LEU A 274 13.64 13.31 -0.80
C LEU A 274 12.60 13.57 -1.90
N LEU A 275 12.66 12.82 -3.00
CA LEU A 275 11.69 12.93 -4.09
C LEU A 275 10.32 12.38 -3.70
N GLN A 276 10.30 11.31 -2.91
CA GLN A 276 9.06 10.77 -2.32
C GLN A 276 8.43 11.78 -1.35
N ALA A 277 9.24 12.52 -0.59
CA ALA A 277 8.79 13.62 0.26
C ALA A 277 8.46 14.94 -0.49
N GLY A 278 8.37 14.91 -1.83
CA GLY A 278 7.93 16.06 -2.63
C GLY A 278 8.94 17.21 -2.73
N SER A 279 10.26 16.93 -2.63
CA SER A 279 11.31 17.95 -2.80
C SER A 279 12.17 17.74 -4.06
N PRO A 280 11.67 18.07 -5.27
CA PRO A 280 12.39 17.79 -6.51
C PRO A 280 13.66 18.66 -6.68
N ASP A 281 13.58 19.95 -6.32
CA ASP A 281 14.57 20.97 -6.71
C ASP A 281 15.69 21.18 -5.69
N LEU A 282 15.57 20.67 -4.47
CA LEU A 282 16.61 20.82 -3.46
C LEU A 282 17.77 19.85 -3.72
N SER A 283 18.95 20.39 -4.01
CA SER A 283 20.18 19.59 -3.95
C SER A 283 20.38 19.06 -2.53
N LEU A 284 20.78 17.80 -2.39
CA LEU A 284 20.92 17.13 -1.08
C LEU A 284 21.75 17.95 -0.09
N ARG A 285 22.82 18.61 -0.55
CA ARG A 285 23.62 19.55 0.26
C ARG A 285 22.83 20.77 0.73
N LYS A 286 22.03 21.40 -0.15
CA LYS A 286 21.17 22.54 0.21
C LYS A 286 20.07 22.10 1.18
N PHE A 287 19.43 20.96 0.94
CA PHE A 287 18.46 20.36 1.86
C PHE A 287 19.05 20.17 3.26
N LEU A 288 20.21 19.51 3.38
CA LEU A 288 20.87 19.24 4.66
C LEU A 288 21.24 20.52 5.40
N LEU A 289 21.83 21.50 4.72
CA LEU A 289 22.21 22.78 5.32
C LEU A 289 20.99 23.61 5.76
N SER A 290 19.94 23.68 4.92
CA SER A 290 18.68 24.34 5.29
C SER A 290 17.99 23.66 6.46
N SER A 291 17.97 22.33 6.49
CA SER A 291 17.41 21.53 7.58
C SER A 291 18.11 21.80 8.91
N LEU A 292 19.44 21.77 8.93
CA LEU A 292 20.26 22.07 10.11
C LEU A 292 20.11 23.52 10.60
N ALA A 293 19.86 24.48 9.70
CA ALA A 293 19.55 25.86 10.06
C ALA A 293 18.15 25.99 10.66
N LEU A 294 17.12 25.47 9.98
CA LEU A 294 15.72 25.54 10.41
C LEU A 294 15.48 24.82 11.75
N LEU A 295 16.11 23.65 11.97
CA LEU A 295 16.03 22.94 13.25
C LEU A 295 16.48 23.80 14.42
N LYS A 296 17.53 24.63 14.27
CA LYS A 296 17.99 25.54 15.33
C LYS A 296 16.90 26.56 15.68
N GLU A 297 16.18 27.08 14.69
CA GLU A 297 15.08 28.04 14.85
C GLU A 297 13.77 27.46 15.42
N ILE A 298 13.55 26.14 15.33
CA ILE A 298 12.33 25.52 15.88
C ILE A 298 12.31 25.70 17.40
N LYS A 299 11.14 26.10 17.91
CA LYS A 299 10.85 26.39 19.32
C LYS A 299 9.74 25.49 19.84
N LEU A 300 9.75 25.24 21.14
CA LEU A 300 8.81 24.35 21.84
C LEU A 300 7.33 24.75 21.67
N ASP A 301 7.02 26.05 21.61
CA ASP A 301 5.65 26.54 21.41
C ASP A 301 5.05 26.08 20.08
N LYS A 302 5.86 26.04 19.02
CA LYS A 302 5.43 25.55 17.70
C LYS A 302 5.29 24.03 17.65
N VAL A 303 6.17 23.30 18.33
CA VAL A 303 6.04 21.84 18.45
C VAL A 303 4.76 21.47 19.22
N ASN A 304 4.49 22.14 20.35
CA ASN A 304 3.26 21.93 21.13
C ASN A 304 2.00 22.32 20.34
N SER A 305 2.02 23.44 19.62
CA SER A 305 0.88 23.84 18.78
C SER A 305 0.59 22.82 17.67
N MET A 306 1.63 22.29 17.01
CA MET A 306 1.44 21.32 15.93
C MET A 306 1.07 19.93 16.46
N ALA A 307 1.64 19.49 17.58
CA ALA A 307 1.25 18.25 18.26
C ALA A 307 -0.20 18.30 18.75
N SER A 308 -0.64 19.42 19.33
CA SER A 308 -2.03 19.63 19.72
C SER A 308 -2.96 19.51 18.52
N ASN A 309 -2.62 20.13 17.38
CA ASN A 309 -3.43 20.02 16.16
C ASN A 309 -3.48 18.57 15.64
N LEU A 310 -2.33 17.91 15.50
CA LEU A 310 -2.22 16.54 14.97
C LEU A 310 -2.98 15.51 15.82
N LEU A 311 -2.94 15.65 17.14
CA LEU A 311 -3.57 14.71 18.09
C LEU A 311 -5.03 15.09 18.42
N GLN A 312 -5.48 16.30 18.10
CA GLN A 312 -6.90 16.69 18.17
C GLN A 312 -7.62 16.55 16.83
N ASP A 313 -6.91 16.23 15.75
CA ASP A 313 -7.51 16.09 14.43
C ASP A 313 -8.47 14.90 14.42
N ASN A 314 -9.71 15.16 13.97
CA ASN A 314 -10.70 14.12 13.78
C ASN A 314 -10.33 13.20 12.59
N ARG A 315 -9.36 13.59 11.74
CA ARG A 315 -8.76 12.79 10.66
C ARG A 315 -7.78 11.71 11.16
N ARG A 316 -8.15 11.01 12.22
CA ARG A 316 -7.45 9.78 12.66
C ARG A 316 -8.22 8.57 12.15
N SER A 317 -7.49 7.58 11.64
CA SER A 317 -8.04 6.27 11.31
C SER A 317 -7.67 5.24 12.36
N VAL A 318 -8.65 4.48 12.84
CA VAL A 318 -8.41 3.28 13.66
C VAL A 318 -8.69 2.09 12.78
N MET A 319 -7.63 1.35 12.45
CA MET A 319 -7.70 0.13 11.66
C MET A 319 -7.46 -1.07 12.56
N VAL A 320 -8.34 -2.06 12.53
CA VAL A 320 -8.15 -3.31 13.25
C VAL A 320 -8.12 -4.44 12.24
N HIS A 321 -6.99 -5.14 12.18
CA HIS A 321 -6.84 -6.35 11.38
C HIS A 321 -7.07 -7.54 12.29
N VAL A 322 -8.03 -8.40 11.95
CA VAL A 322 -8.29 -9.65 12.68
C VAL A 322 -8.18 -10.86 11.75
N PRO A 323 -7.69 -12.00 12.25
CA PRO A 323 -7.71 -13.27 11.53
C PRO A 323 -9.12 -13.66 11.07
N ILE A 324 -9.22 -14.34 9.94
CA ILE A 324 -10.52 -14.75 9.34
C ILE A 324 -11.33 -15.66 10.29
N PHE A 325 -10.66 -16.44 11.14
CA PHE A 325 -11.28 -17.38 12.08
C PHE A 325 -11.63 -16.75 13.44
N SER A 326 -11.65 -15.42 13.53
CA SER A 326 -11.82 -14.68 14.77
C SER A 326 -13.23 -14.83 15.37
N THR A 327 -13.29 -15.35 16.60
CA THR A 327 -14.49 -15.34 17.47
C THR A 327 -14.73 -13.99 18.16
N LEU A 328 -13.89 -12.97 17.91
CA LEU A 328 -14.06 -11.64 18.49
C LEU A 328 -15.36 -11.03 17.96
N ALA A 329 -16.37 -10.90 18.82
CA ALA A 329 -17.66 -10.36 18.43
C ALA A 329 -17.50 -8.91 17.95
N HIS A 330 -17.89 -8.66 16.69
CA HIS A 330 -17.78 -7.37 16.01
C HIS A 330 -18.35 -6.22 16.85
N ASP A 331 -19.52 -6.46 17.46
CA ASP A 331 -20.24 -5.51 18.32
C ASP A 331 -19.41 -5.05 19.54
N ASN A 332 -18.56 -5.91 20.11
CA ASN A 332 -17.69 -5.55 21.25
C ASN A 332 -16.58 -4.58 20.81
N LEU A 333 -16.01 -4.81 19.62
CA LEU A 333 -14.97 -3.95 19.06
C LEU A 333 -15.54 -2.56 18.74
N ILE A 334 -16.72 -2.52 18.09
CA ILE A 334 -17.45 -1.28 17.82
C ILE A 334 -17.77 -0.54 19.13
N ALA A 335 -18.34 -1.23 20.13
CA ALA A 335 -18.72 -0.60 21.40
C ALA A 335 -17.55 0.06 22.13
N VAL A 336 -16.34 -0.52 22.06
CA VAL A 336 -15.12 0.06 22.64
C VAL A 336 -14.59 1.23 21.82
N ILE A 337 -14.58 1.14 20.49
CA ILE A 337 -14.17 2.26 19.61
C ILE A 337 -15.13 3.46 19.78
N GLU A 338 -16.44 3.21 19.90
CA GLU A 338 -17.45 4.26 20.12
C GLU A 338 -17.45 4.84 21.55
N ASN A 339 -17.01 4.07 22.56
CA ASN A 339 -17.07 4.45 23.98
C ASN A 339 -15.79 4.05 24.76
N PRO A 340 -14.61 4.61 24.41
CA PRO A 340 -13.33 4.26 25.07
C PRO A 340 -13.30 4.53 26.59
N GLY A 341 -14.19 5.37 27.10
CA GLY A 341 -14.38 5.60 28.54
C GLY A 341 -15.17 4.52 29.29
N TYR A 342 -15.44 3.34 28.72
CA TYR A 342 -16.26 2.33 29.39
C TYR A 342 -15.53 1.58 30.54
N ARG A 343 -14.19 1.49 30.49
CA ARG A 343 -13.36 0.83 31.52
C ARG A 343 -12.34 1.72 32.22
N VAL A 344 -11.89 2.83 31.61
CA VAL A 344 -11.04 3.82 32.27
C VAL A 344 -11.84 4.47 33.40
N ASP A 345 -11.26 4.55 34.60
CA ASP A 345 -11.90 5.05 35.83
C ASP A 345 -12.62 6.39 35.59
N LYS A 346 -13.96 6.34 35.62
CA LYS A 346 -14.87 7.46 35.30
C LYS A 346 -14.69 8.70 36.19
N SER A 347 -13.88 8.61 37.24
CA SER A 347 -13.53 9.74 38.09
C SER A 347 -12.54 10.73 37.46
N LYS A 348 -11.95 10.46 36.27
CA LYS A 348 -10.81 11.26 35.75
C LYS A 348 -10.81 11.75 34.30
N SER A 349 -11.76 11.38 33.43
CA SER A 349 -11.68 11.72 32.00
C SER A 349 -12.89 12.50 31.45
N ASN A 350 -12.65 13.74 31.03
CA ASN A 350 -13.55 14.51 30.15
C ASN A 350 -13.25 14.16 28.68
N LEU A 351 -13.42 12.89 28.31
CA LEU A 351 -13.18 12.41 26.94
C LEU A 351 -14.26 12.94 25.99
N THR A 352 -13.86 13.73 25.00
CA THR A 352 -14.71 14.11 23.86
C THR A 352 -15.01 12.86 23.04
N LYS A 353 -16.30 12.58 22.76
CA LYS A 353 -16.69 11.38 22.02
C LYS A 353 -16.23 11.49 20.55
N PRO A 354 -15.42 10.53 20.02
CA PRO A 354 -15.11 10.51 18.61
C PRO A 354 -16.37 10.20 17.80
N THR A 355 -16.56 10.91 16.69
CA THR A 355 -17.68 10.68 15.77
C THR A 355 -17.27 9.65 14.73
N LEU A 356 -17.90 8.47 14.73
CA LEU A 356 -17.70 7.44 13.70
C LEU A 356 -18.48 7.82 12.44
N GLU A 357 -17.82 7.89 11.28
CA GLU A 357 -18.50 8.21 10.01
C GLU A 357 -18.69 6.99 9.09
N SER A 358 -17.82 5.97 9.13
CA SER A 358 -18.04 4.67 8.46
C SER A 358 -17.03 3.59 8.89
N ILE A 359 -17.39 2.31 8.72
CA ILE A 359 -16.53 1.12 8.88
C ILE A 359 -16.50 0.35 7.56
N GLU A 360 -15.32 0.04 7.02
CA GLU A 360 -15.16 -0.68 5.74
C GLU A 360 -14.26 -1.93 5.89
N VAL A 361 -14.54 -2.98 5.10
CA VAL A 361 -13.94 -4.33 5.21
C VAL A 361 -13.53 -4.84 3.83
N ILE A 362 -12.24 -5.13 3.58
CA ILE A 362 -11.70 -5.40 2.23
C ILE A 362 -10.75 -6.62 2.19
N GLN A 363 -10.93 -7.49 1.19
CA GLN A 363 -10.02 -8.59 0.77
C GLN A 363 -10.05 -8.73 -0.78
N SER A 364 -8.96 -9.10 -1.47
CA SER A 364 -9.02 -9.50 -2.90
C SER A 364 -7.96 -10.52 -3.34
N ASP A 365 -8.34 -11.41 -4.27
CA ASP A 365 -7.57 -12.56 -4.79
C ASP A 365 -7.36 -12.43 -6.31
N PRO A 366 -6.23 -12.83 -6.92
CA PRO A 366 -6.05 -12.90 -8.38
C PRO A 366 -7.19 -13.56 -9.17
N PHE A 367 -7.83 -14.61 -8.62
CA PHE A 367 -9.00 -15.25 -9.23
C PHE A 367 -10.25 -14.36 -9.25
N LEU A 368 -10.35 -13.42 -8.30
CA LEU A 368 -11.38 -12.38 -8.27
C LEU A 368 -11.01 -11.18 -9.17
N LYS A 369 -9.72 -10.84 -9.25
CA LYS A 369 -9.20 -9.69 -10.03
C LYS A 369 -9.22 -9.94 -11.54
N ASN A 370 -8.52 -10.97 -12.02
CA ASN A 370 -8.24 -11.14 -13.45
C ASN A 370 -9.44 -11.70 -14.20
N LEU A 371 -10.23 -12.54 -13.54
CA LEU A 371 -11.40 -13.17 -14.13
C LEU A 371 -12.67 -12.39 -13.72
N THR A 372 -12.78 -11.17 -14.25
CA THR A 372 -13.93 -10.30 -13.97
C THR A 372 -15.25 -11.01 -14.28
N LEU A 373 -16.23 -10.85 -13.39
CA LEU A 373 -17.50 -11.55 -13.47
C LEU A 373 -18.61 -10.58 -13.06
N LYS A 374 -19.42 -10.16 -14.03
CA LYS A 374 -20.53 -9.24 -13.77
C LYS A 374 -21.67 -10.00 -13.11
N ASP A 375 -22.46 -9.32 -12.29
CA ASP A 375 -23.62 -9.94 -11.64
C ASP A 375 -24.65 -10.43 -12.67
N SER A 376 -24.74 -9.76 -13.82
CA SER A 376 -25.54 -10.21 -14.97
C SER A 376 -25.18 -11.62 -15.46
N ASP A 377 -23.96 -12.05 -15.22
CA ASP A 377 -23.39 -13.28 -15.73
C ASP A 377 -23.60 -14.40 -14.71
N ARG A 378 -23.43 -14.11 -13.40
CA ARG A 378 -23.83 -14.99 -12.29
C ARG A 378 -25.28 -15.47 -12.44
N HIS A 379 -26.22 -14.54 -12.63
CA HIS A 379 -27.64 -14.86 -12.85
C HIS A 379 -27.87 -15.71 -14.12
N THR A 380 -27.07 -15.49 -15.16
CA THR A 380 -27.19 -16.25 -16.42
C THR A 380 -26.66 -17.67 -16.24
N ILE A 381 -25.56 -17.86 -15.50
CA ILE A 381 -24.98 -19.16 -15.12
C ILE A 381 -25.99 -19.97 -14.30
N ALA A 382 -26.54 -19.39 -13.23
CA ALA A 382 -27.54 -20.04 -12.39
C ALA A 382 -28.75 -20.53 -13.20
N SER A 383 -29.35 -19.63 -14.00
CA SER A 383 -30.52 -19.94 -14.82
C SER A 383 -30.25 -21.06 -15.84
N ILE A 384 -29.02 -21.17 -16.38
CA ILE A 384 -28.62 -22.28 -17.26
C ILE A 384 -28.64 -23.60 -16.49
N ILE A 385 -27.94 -23.66 -15.37
CA ILE A 385 -27.78 -24.90 -14.56
C ILE A 385 -29.14 -25.39 -14.06
N GLU A 386 -29.96 -24.51 -13.49
CA GLU A 386 -31.30 -24.86 -13.01
C GLU A 386 -32.22 -25.33 -14.14
N THR A 387 -32.22 -24.65 -15.29
CA THR A 387 -33.07 -25.02 -16.42
C THR A 387 -32.76 -26.43 -16.91
N VAL A 388 -31.47 -26.78 -17.02
CA VAL A 388 -31.03 -28.13 -17.39
C VAL A 388 -31.40 -29.13 -16.29
N ALA A 389 -31.16 -28.83 -15.01
CA ALA A 389 -31.45 -29.73 -13.89
C ALA A 389 -32.94 -30.07 -13.73
N TYR A 390 -33.83 -29.08 -13.75
CA TYR A 390 -35.23 -29.25 -13.38
C TYR A 390 -36.20 -29.46 -14.56
N THR A 391 -35.85 -29.07 -15.79
CA THR A 391 -36.70 -29.36 -16.97
C THR A 391 -36.57 -30.83 -17.39
N ASN A 392 -37.68 -31.50 -17.75
CA ASN A 392 -37.63 -32.86 -18.29
C ASN A 392 -36.83 -32.91 -19.62
N PRO A 393 -36.04 -33.96 -19.91
CA PRO A 393 -35.22 -34.05 -21.13
C PRO A 393 -35.97 -33.73 -22.43
N LEU A 394 -37.19 -34.24 -22.60
CA LEU A 394 -38.04 -33.98 -23.78
C LEU A 394 -38.48 -32.50 -23.90
N LEU A 395 -38.60 -31.79 -22.77
CA LEU A 395 -38.96 -30.38 -22.69
C LEU A 395 -37.75 -29.43 -22.75
N LEU A 396 -36.51 -29.95 -22.77
CA LEU A 396 -35.31 -29.15 -23.02
C LEU A 396 -35.16 -28.80 -24.51
N LEU A 397 -35.60 -29.66 -25.42
CA LEU A 397 -35.55 -29.44 -26.87
C LEU A 397 -36.20 -28.10 -27.30
N PRO A 398 -37.46 -27.78 -26.95
CA PRO A 398 -38.04 -26.48 -27.31
C PRO A 398 -37.36 -25.29 -26.62
N LYS A 399 -36.65 -25.49 -25.50
CA LYS A 399 -35.87 -24.45 -24.81
C LYS A 399 -34.45 -24.27 -25.36
N GLN A 400 -33.99 -25.13 -26.29
CA GLN A 400 -32.62 -25.13 -26.80
C GLN A 400 -32.18 -23.76 -27.34
N GLY A 401 -33.06 -23.04 -28.05
CA GLY A 401 -32.76 -21.71 -28.58
C GLY A 401 -32.56 -20.63 -27.50
N GLU A 402 -33.30 -20.70 -26.39
CA GLU A 402 -33.12 -19.82 -25.23
C GLU A 402 -31.81 -20.15 -24.50
N MET A 403 -31.57 -21.44 -24.27
CA MET A 403 -30.36 -21.94 -23.62
C MET A 403 -29.09 -21.59 -24.39
N LYS A 404 -29.14 -21.66 -25.73
CA LYS A 404 -28.05 -21.19 -26.60
C LYS A 404 -27.80 -19.69 -26.40
N ARG A 405 -28.81 -18.83 -26.50
CA ARG A 405 -28.66 -17.37 -26.27
C ARG A 405 -28.08 -17.04 -24.88
N LYS A 406 -28.47 -17.79 -23.84
CA LYS A 406 -27.89 -17.63 -22.49
C LYS A 406 -26.43 -18.07 -22.44
N GLY A 407 -26.09 -19.21 -23.05
CA GLY A 407 -24.70 -19.69 -23.18
C GLY A 407 -23.81 -18.71 -23.94
N ASP A 408 -24.29 -18.17 -25.06
CA ASP A 408 -23.61 -17.17 -25.88
C ASP A 408 -23.25 -15.92 -25.08
N LYS A 409 -24.16 -15.46 -24.19
CA LYS A 409 -23.93 -14.29 -23.32
C LYS A 409 -22.80 -14.51 -22.31
N ILE A 410 -22.65 -15.71 -21.78
CA ILE A 410 -21.61 -16.04 -20.78
C ILE A 410 -20.36 -16.72 -21.40
N TYR A 411 -20.30 -16.87 -22.72
CA TYR A 411 -19.14 -17.44 -23.39
C TYR A 411 -17.82 -16.71 -23.06
N PRO A 412 -17.77 -15.37 -22.88
CA PRO A 412 -16.54 -14.69 -22.43
C PRO A 412 -16.13 -14.99 -20.98
N VAL A 413 -16.99 -15.59 -20.14
CA VAL A 413 -16.65 -15.91 -18.75
C VAL A 413 -15.75 -17.14 -18.72
N HIS A 414 -14.54 -16.99 -18.19
CA HIS A 414 -13.57 -18.08 -18.04
C HIS A 414 -14.18 -19.30 -17.31
N PRO A 415 -13.95 -20.55 -17.78
CA PRO A 415 -14.60 -21.72 -17.22
C PRO A 415 -14.31 -21.97 -15.74
N LEU A 416 -13.15 -21.55 -15.19
CA LEU A 416 -12.93 -21.63 -13.74
C LEU A 416 -13.77 -20.64 -12.94
N ARG A 417 -14.20 -19.50 -13.51
CA ARG A 417 -15.21 -18.62 -12.86
C ARG A 417 -16.60 -19.18 -12.97
N PHE A 418 -16.94 -19.78 -14.11
CA PHE A 418 -18.19 -20.52 -14.25
C PHE A 418 -18.29 -21.61 -13.17
N LEU A 419 -17.24 -22.44 -13.03
CA LEU A 419 -17.16 -23.43 -11.97
C LEU A 419 -17.09 -22.81 -10.57
N GLY A 420 -16.45 -21.65 -10.40
CA GLY A 420 -16.43 -20.91 -9.14
C GLY A 420 -17.85 -20.53 -8.68
N VAL A 421 -18.65 -19.94 -9.55
CA VAL A 421 -20.08 -19.67 -9.29
C VAL A 421 -20.82 -20.95 -8.90
N VAL A 422 -20.67 -22.01 -9.71
CA VAL A 422 -21.38 -23.27 -9.47
C VAL A 422 -20.97 -23.96 -8.16
N PHE A 423 -19.70 -23.93 -7.78
CA PHE A 423 -19.18 -24.61 -6.58
C PHE A 423 -19.10 -23.74 -5.31
N THR A 424 -19.43 -22.45 -5.41
CA THR A 424 -19.76 -21.59 -4.25
C THR A 424 -21.26 -21.55 -3.94
N ASP A 425 -22.12 -22.05 -4.82
CA ASP A 425 -23.58 -22.06 -4.65
C ASP A 425 -24.13 -23.48 -4.45
N HIS A 426 -24.70 -23.74 -3.27
CA HIS A 426 -25.20 -25.05 -2.87
C HIS A 426 -26.43 -25.53 -3.68
N GLU A 427 -27.30 -24.63 -4.16
CA GLU A 427 -28.43 -25.03 -4.99
C GLU A 427 -27.97 -25.34 -6.42
N LEU A 428 -26.94 -24.65 -6.92
CA LEU A 428 -26.29 -25.03 -8.18
C LEU A 428 -25.55 -26.38 -8.07
N ILE A 429 -24.95 -26.70 -6.92
CA ILE A 429 -24.39 -28.05 -6.65
C ILE A 429 -25.49 -29.13 -6.65
N LYS A 430 -26.65 -28.89 -6.01
CA LYS A 430 -27.80 -29.83 -6.07
C LYS A 430 -28.33 -30.00 -7.49
N ALA A 431 -28.49 -28.89 -8.20
CA ALA A 431 -28.90 -28.89 -9.61
C ALA A 431 -27.90 -29.71 -10.44
N LEU A 432 -26.60 -29.54 -10.24
CA LEU A 432 -25.55 -30.33 -10.89
C LEU A 432 -25.57 -31.82 -10.51
N LYS A 433 -25.86 -32.16 -9.23
CA LYS A 433 -26.10 -33.54 -8.78
C LYS A 433 -27.29 -34.17 -9.54
N LYS A 434 -28.38 -33.42 -9.76
CA LYS A 434 -29.53 -33.84 -10.59
C LYS A 434 -29.26 -33.88 -12.10
N ILE A 435 -28.34 -33.05 -12.61
CA ILE A 435 -27.84 -33.15 -14.00
C ILE A 435 -27.08 -34.48 -14.18
N LYS A 436 -26.22 -34.85 -13.22
CA LYS A 436 -25.42 -36.09 -13.22
C LYS A 436 -26.28 -37.36 -13.20
N GLU A 437 -27.43 -37.36 -12.51
CA GLU A 437 -28.37 -38.49 -12.48
C GLU A 437 -28.94 -38.87 -13.87
N ASN A 438 -28.85 -37.97 -14.86
CA ASN A 438 -29.39 -38.20 -16.20
C ASN A 438 -28.28 -38.05 -17.25
N SER A 439 -27.84 -39.18 -17.83
CA SER A 439 -26.73 -39.22 -18.79
C SER A 439 -26.86 -38.22 -19.94
N PHE A 440 -28.06 -38.04 -20.50
CA PHE A 440 -28.33 -37.06 -21.57
C PHE A 440 -28.08 -35.61 -21.13
N LYS A 441 -28.45 -35.24 -19.89
CA LYS A 441 -28.15 -33.93 -19.30
C LYS A 441 -26.68 -33.78 -18.96
N TRP A 442 -26.06 -34.81 -18.38
CA TRP A 442 -24.65 -34.83 -18.01
C TRP A 442 -23.73 -34.69 -19.23
N ASP A 443 -23.94 -35.50 -20.26
CA ASP A 443 -23.28 -35.36 -21.57
C ASP A 443 -23.50 -33.96 -22.16
N GLY A 444 -24.72 -33.44 -22.07
CA GLY A 444 -25.06 -32.10 -22.51
C GLY A 444 -24.29 -30.98 -21.83
N PHE A 445 -24.08 -31.11 -20.52
CA PHE A 445 -23.32 -30.17 -19.71
C PHE A 445 -21.81 -30.26 -19.97
N LEU A 446 -21.25 -31.47 -19.96
CA LEU A 446 -19.82 -31.68 -20.18
C LEU A 446 -19.39 -31.39 -21.63
N THR A 447 -20.14 -31.92 -22.60
CA THR A 447 -19.73 -31.95 -24.03
C THR A 447 -20.57 -31.02 -24.93
N GLY A 448 -21.58 -30.34 -24.41
CA GLY A 448 -22.34 -29.33 -25.17
C GLY A 448 -23.37 -29.88 -26.16
N LYS A 449 -23.48 -31.22 -26.28
CA LYS A 449 -24.40 -31.92 -27.21
C LYS A 449 -25.86 -31.46 -27.14
N LEU A 450 -26.31 -30.89 -26.01
CA LEU A 450 -27.68 -30.38 -25.86
C LEU A 450 -27.90 -28.98 -26.41
N SER A 451 -26.90 -28.10 -26.39
CA SER A 451 -27.04 -26.69 -26.77
C SER A 451 -26.60 -26.40 -28.21
N GLY A 452 -25.87 -27.32 -28.86
CA GLY A 452 -25.23 -27.04 -30.15
C GLY A 452 -24.20 -25.91 -30.03
N ARG A 453 -23.48 -25.94 -28.91
CA ARG A 453 -22.41 -25.05 -28.42
C ARG A 453 -21.45 -25.92 -27.61
N ASP A 454 -20.27 -25.40 -27.33
CA ASP A 454 -19.19 -26.08 -26.64
C ASP A 454 -19.55 -26.35 -25.17
N GLY A 455 -19.28 -27.57 -24.69
CA GLY A 455 -19.52 -27.96 -23.30
C GLY A 455 -18.42 -27.48 -22.35
N ILE A 456 -18.65 -27.56 -21.03
CA ILE A 456 -17.66 -27.07 -20.06
C ILE A 456 -16.31 -27.79 -20.19
N ALA A 457 -16.30 -29.09 -20.54
CA ALA A 457 -15.06 -29.85 -20.73
C ALA A 457 -14.27 -29.38 -21.96
N GLN A 458 -14.95 -28.99 -23.04
CA GLN A 458 -14.29 -28.43 -24.21
C GLN A 458 -13.70 -27.05 -23.91
N ARG A 459 -14.46 -26.18 -23.22
CA ARG A 459 -13.95 -24.87 -22.79
C ARG A 459 -12.75 -24.98 -21.84
N LEU A 460 -12.76 -25.94 -20.92
CA LEU A 460 -11.61 -26.23 -20.06
C LEU A 460 -10.40 -26.72 -20.88
N ASP A 461 -10.63 -27.53 -21.92
CA ASP A 461 -9.57 -28.01 -22.81
C ASP A 461 -8.99 -26.91 -23.72
N GLU A 462 -9.84 -25.99 -24.17
CA GLU A 462 -9.47 -24.78 -24.91
C GLU A 462 -8.56 -23.88 -24.06
N GLU A 463 -8.97 -23.52 -22.84
CA GLU A 463 -8.13 -22.73 -21.93
C GLU A 463 -6.85 -23.47 -21.53
N TYR A 464 -6.90 -24.79 -21.35
CA TYR A 464 -5.69 -25.59 -21.08
C TYR A 464 -4.72 -25.53 -22.25
N THR A 465 -5.23 -25.72 -23.47
CA THR A 465 -4.41 -25.77 -24.69
C THR A 465 -3.89 -24.39 -25.07
N ALA A 466 -4.63 -23.32 -24.73
CA ALA A 466 -4.18 -21.93 -24.77
C ALA A 466 -3.23 -21.57 -23.60
N ASN A 467 -2.92 -22.51 -22.70
CA ASN A 467 -2.10 -22.32 -21.49
C ASN A 467 -2.65 -21.25 -20.51
N ASN A 468 -3.94 -20.93 -20.59
CA ASN A 468 -4.67 -19.93 -19.80
C ASN A 468 -5.45 -20.56 -18.61
N PHE A 469 -5.09 -21.78 -18.24
CA PHE A 469 -5.84 -22.57 -17.26
C PHE A 469 -5.17 -22.67 -15.88
N PHE A 470 -3.91 -23.11 -15.83
CA PHE A 470 -3.25 -23.48 -14.56
C PHE A 470 -2.96 -22.30 -13.63
N GLU A 471 -2.79 -21.09 -14.18
CA GLU A 471 -2.52 -19.88 -13.41
C GLU A 471 -3.65 -19.59 -12.40
N TYR A 472 -4.90 -19.81 -12.80
CA TYR A 472 -6.07 -19.51 -11.99
C TYR A 472 -6.49 -20.64 -11.04
N VAL A 473 -5.89 -21.83 -11.15
CA VAL A 473 -6.19 -22.98 -10.27
C VAL A 473 -5.98 -22.69 -8.77
N PRO A 474 -4.85 -22.13 -8.29
CA PRO A 474 -4.69 -21.85 -6.86
C PRO A 474 -5.67 -20.81 -6.33
N GLY A 475 -5.92 -19.72 -7.07
CA GLY A 475 -6.92 -18.72 -6.68
C GLY A 475 -8.36 -19.26 -6.74
N PHE A 476 -8.66 -20.15 -7.69
CA PHE A 476 -9.91 -20.90 -7.75
C PHE A 476 -10.07 -21.82 -6.52
N CYS A 477 -9.02 -22.55 -6.14
CA CYS A 477 -9.01 -23.41 -4.95
C CYS A 477 -9.20 -22.59 -3.66
N ARG A 478 -8.53 -21.44 -3.51
CA ARG A 478 -8.76 -20.50 -2.40
C ARG A 478 -10.17 -19.93 -2.40
N HIS A 479 -10.69 -19.51 -3.54
CA HIS A 479 -12.07 -19.02 -3.67
C HIS A 479 -13.12 -20.07 -3.31
N LEU A 480 -12.84 -21.34 -3.60
CA LEU A 480 -13.65 -22.47 -3.15
C LEU A 480 -13.39 -22.86 -1.68
N GLY A 481 -12.42 -22.26 -0.99
CA GLY A 481 -12.02 -22.68 0.36
C GLY A 481 -11.56 -24.14 0.40
N LEU A 482 -10.60 -24.49 -0.46
CA LEU A 482 -9.91 -25.78 -0.47
C LEU A 482 -8.57 -25.67 0.24
N ASN A 483 -8.18 -26.73 0.96
CA ASN A 483 -6.87 -26.83 1.59
C ASN A 483 -5.80 -27.30 0.59
N ALA A 484 -4.52 -27.28 0.98
CA ALA A 484 -3.40 -27.64 0.11
C ALA A 484 -3.46 -29.09 -0.43
N GLU A 485 -3.97 -30.05 0.35
CA GLU A 485 -4.15 -31.43 -0.10
C GLU A 485 -5.26 -31.55 -1.17
N GLN A 486 -6.34 -30.80 -1.01
CA GLN A 486 -7.45 -30.73 -1.95
C GLN A 486 -7.05 -30.00 -3.24
N GLU A 487 -6.24 -28.95 -3.15
CA GLU A 487 -5.66 -28.27 -4.31
C GLU A 487 -4.78 -29.23 -5.14
N GLU A 488 -3.93 -30.03 -4.49
CA GLU A 488 -3.11 -31.03 -5.18
C GLU A 488 -3.96 -32.11 -5.88
N HIS A 489 -5.09 -32.50 -5.29
CA HIS A 489 -6.07 -33.36 -5.97
C HIS A 489 -6.74 -32.68 -7.17
N VAL A 490 -7.12 -31.41 -7.08
CA VAL A 490 -7.60 -30.62 -8.23
C VAL A 490 -6.55 -30.62 -9.35
N ARG A 491 -5.29 -30.29 -9.03
CA ARG A 491 -4.17 -30.27 -9.99
C ARG A 491 -3.98 -31.62 -10.69
N LYS A 492 -4.12 -32.74 -9.98
CA LYS A 492 -4.04 -34.10 -10.56
C LYS A 492 -5.11 -34.38 -11.63
N TYR A 493 -6.35 -33.92 -11.46
CA TYR A 493 -7.37 -34.06 -12.50
C TYR A 493 -7.10 -33.15 -13.70
N CYS A 494 -6.72 -31.89 -13.43
CA CYS A 494 -6.36 -30.92 -14.46
C CYS A 494 -5.20 -31.38 -15.35
N ASN A 495 -4.12 -31.89 -14.75
CA ASN A 495 -2.96 -32.44 -15.47
C ASN A 495 -3.31 -33.62 -16.39
N LYS A 496 -4.35 -34.38 -16.05
CA LYS A 496 -4.85 -35.51 -16.86
C LYS A 496 -5.89 -35.09 -17.91
N LYS A 497 -6.28 -33.81 -17.96
CA LYS A 497 -7.45 -33.30 -18.69
C LYS A 497 -8.74 -34.05 -18.33
N ASP A 498 -8.83 -34.60 -17.13
CA ASP A 498 -10.00 -35.36 -16.65
C ASP A 498 -11.03 -34.38 -16.07
N TRP A 499 -11.65 -33.60 -16.96
CA TRP A 499 -12.63 -32.57 -16.60
C TRP A 499 -13.89 -33.16 -15.95
N GLY A 500 -14.28 -34.38 -16.36
CA GLY A 500 -15.35 -35.12 -15.70
C GLY A 500 -14.98 -35.49 -14.26
N GLY A 501 -13.81 -36.11 -14.06
CA GLY A 501 -13.27 -36.44 -12.75
C GLY A 501 -13.08 -35.23 -11.84
N LEU A 502 -12.59 -34.10 -12.37
CA LEU A 502 -12.47 -32.84 -11.63
C LEU A 502 -13.82 -32.37 -11.07
N ILE A 503 -14.84 -32.30 -11.92
CA ILE A 503 -16.17 -31.83 -11.52
C ILE A 503 -16.80 -32.81 -10.52
N LEU A 504 -16.63 -34.12 -10.74
CA LEU A 504 -17.09 -35.15 -9.79
C LEU A 504 -16.38 -35.08 -8.43
N TYR A 505 -15.07 -34.78 -8.42
CA TYR A 505 -14.30 -34.58 -7.20
C TYR A 505 -14.77 -33.34 -6.43
N LEU A 506 -14.93 -32.20 -7.11
CA LEU A 506 -15.46 -30.98 -6.52
C LEU A 506 -16.87 -31.19 -5.94
N MET A 507 -17.76 -31.93 -6.63
CA MET A 507 -19.09 -32.33 -6.14
C MET A 507 -19.09 -33.30 -4.93
N SER A 508 -17.92 -33.85 -4.57
CA SER A 508 -17.77 -34.77 -3.43
C SER A 508 -17.18 -34.09 -2.19
N ILE A 509 -16.46 -32.97 -2.38
CA ILE A 509 -15.89 -32.15 -1.31
C ILE A 509 -16.67 -30.83 -1.09
N LYS A 510 -17.74 -30.61 -1.89
CA LYS A 510 -18.75 -29.55 -1.80
C LYS A 510 -20.17 -30.13 -1.93
#